data_AF-A0A2P6VM41-F1
#
_entry.id   AF-A0A2P6VM41-F1
#
_cell.length_a   1.000
_cell.length_b   1.000
_cell.length_c   1.000
_cell.angle_alpha   90.00
_cell.angle_beta   90.00
_cell.angle_gamma   90.00
#
_symmetry.space_group_name_H-M   'P 1'
#
loop_
_entity.id
_entity.type
_entity.pdbx_description
1 polymer ?
#
loop_
_entity_poly.entity_id
_entity_poly.type
_entity_poly.pdbx_seq_one_letter_code
_entity_poly.pdbx_strand_id
1 'polypeptide(L)'
;MVFVRTDRTHVLELGSTATVADVKAAIEARQGIPAEEQRVLFGGRQLEEEQRLDACGVSDDSQLYILMRLLGGAKKRKKKTYTKPKKQKHKHKKVKLRVLKFYKVDDSGKVQRLRKVCPQCGPGIFMATHFNRVYCGKCHLTYVYSTTGWGFLLPSKLAWITQELWSFAVPALWLTLAATPAQLERLRQPANALLLALFLVHYLHRDFIFPLRIRGGKPTPFVVWLMAALFCVYNGYMQTRYFLVEAPTTAPITPRVLAGVTLWLYGWLTNLQADNILIHLRKDKDDKGYKIPRGGAFELVSAANYWGEIVEWAGWALAAWPSLPAAAFALFTFANLAPRGARHHQWYLAKFKGEYPKGRKAVIPFLW
;
A
#
# COMPACT_ATOMS: atom_id res chain seq x y z
N MET A 1 22.45 20.85 -95.65
CA MET A 1 21.47 21.43 -94.70
C MET A 1 21.19 20.43 -93.58
N VAL A 2 21.00 20.90 -92.34
CA VAL A 2 20.76 20.02 -91.18
C VAL A 2 19.47 20.45 -90.46
N PHE A 3 18.69 19.48 -90.00
CA PHE A 3 17.43 19.71 -89.29
C PHE A 3 17.64 19.57 -87.79
N VAL A 4 17.42 20.62 -87.02
CA VAL A 4 17.55 20.60 -85.56
C VAL A 4 16.18 20.62 -84.91
N ARG A 5 15.87 19.61 -84.11
CA ARG A 5 14.62 19.47 -83.38
C ARG A 5 14.79 19.90 -81.92
N THR A 6 14.06 20.95 -81.55
CA THR A 6 13.83 21.37 -80.17
C THR A 6 12.34 21.19 -79.84
N ASP A 7 11.65 22.24 -79.38
CA ASP A 7 10.18 22.35 -79.34
C ASP A 7 9.57 22.57 -80.75
N ARG A 8 10.39 23.01 -81.70
CA ARG A 8 10.08 23.13 -83.13
C ARG A 8 11.27 22.69 -83.99
N THR A 9 11.04 22.50 -85.29
CA THR A 9 12.10 22.11 -86.23
C THR A 9 12.74 23.36 -86.83
N HIS A 10 14.06 23.46 -86.71
CA HIS A 10 14.89 24.50 -87.30
C HIS A 10 15.71 23.95 -88.45
N VAL A 11 15.70 24.63 -89.58
CA VAL A 11 16.60 24.32 -90.70
C VAL A 11 17.84 25.21 -90.57
N LEU A 12 19.02 24.59 -90.51
CA LEU A 12 20.30 25.27 -90.43
C LEU A 12 21.14 24.93 -91.68
N GLU A 13 21.60 25.97 -92.37
CA GLU A 13 22.60 25.87 -93.43
C GLU A 13 23.99 26.03 -92.80
N LEU A 14 24.53 24.91 -92.31
CA LEU A 14 25.87 24.85 -91.75
C LEU A 14 26.77 24.08 -92.71
N GLY A 15 28.02 24.54 -92.88
CA GLY A 15 29.02 23.82 -93.65
C GLY A 15 29.43 22.51 -92.97
N SER A 16 29.98 21.57 -93.74
CA SER A 16 30.44 20.27 -93.23
C SER A 16 31.50 20.38 -92.13
N THR A 17 32.23 21.49 -92.08
CA THR A 17 33.27 21.76 -91.09
C THR A 17 32.76 22.46 -89.82
N ALA A 18 31.46 22.75 -89.73
CA ALA A 18 30.87 23.40 -88.56
C ALA A 18 30.97 22.51 -87.32
N THR A 19 31.00 23.14 -86.16
CA THR A 19 31.10 22.49 -84.85
C THR A 19 29.74 22.41 -84.16
N VAL A 20 29.65 21.59 -83.12
CA VAL A 20 28.45 21.51 -82.27
C VAL A 20 28.21 22.85 -81.54
N ALA A 21 29.26 23.59 -81.20
CA ALA A 21 29.15 24.94 -80.67
C ALA A 21 28.41 25.89 -81.64
N ASP A 22 28.69 25.80 -82.94
CA ASP A 22 28.01 26.61 -83.97
C ASP A 22 26.52 26.28 -84.05
N VAL A 23 26.15 25.00 -83.91
CA VAL A 23 24.75 24.56 -83.83
C VAL A 23 24.06 25.15 -82.60
N LYS A 24 24.70 25.09 -81.43
CA LYS A 24 24.14 25.65 -80.18
C LYS A 24 23.96 27.16 -80.28
N ALA A 25 24.96 27.88 -80.79
CA ALA A 25 24.90 29.34 -80.98
C ALA A 25 23.81 29.74 -81.97
N ALA A 26 23.64 29.00 -83.07
CA ALA A 26 22.57 29.25 -84.04
C ALA A 26 21.17 29.06 -83.43
N ILE A 27 21.02 28.10 -82.52
CA ILE A 27 19.76 27.83 -81.84
C ILE A 27 19.52 28.83 -80.70
N GLU A 28 20.57 29.25 -79.98
CA GLU A 28 20.52 30.32 -79.00
C GLU A 28 20.04 31.63 -79.63
N ALA A 29 20.60 32.02 -80.77
CA ALA A 29 20.17 33.22 -81.51
C ALA A 29 18.68 33.15 -81.94
N ARG A 30 18.13 31.95 -82.18
CA ARG A 30 16.74 31.76 -82.65
C ARG A 30 15.72 31.56 -81.53
N GLN A 31 16.13 31.02 -80.38
CA GLN A 31 15.22 30.65 -79.28
C GLN A 31 15.51 31.38 -77.97
N GLY A 32 16.63 32.09 -77.87
CA GLY A 32 17.06 32.78 -76.65
C GLY A 32 17.46 31.84 -75.51
N ILE A 33 17.74 30.57 -75.83
CA ILE A 33 18.16 29.56 -74.86
C ILE A 33 19.69 29.57 -74.79
N PRO A 34 20.32 29.82 -73.63
CA PRO A 34 21.78 29.83 -73.51
C PRO A 34 22.43 28.52 -73.98
N ALA A 35 23.50 28.57 -74.78
CA ALA A 35 24.19 27.39 -75.29
C ALA A 35 24.64 26.40 -74.17
N GLU A 36 24.96 26.93 -72.99
CA GLU A 36 25.35 26.17 -71.80
C GLU A 36 24.23 25.27 -71.22
N GLU A 37 22.97 25.63 -71.46
CA GLU A 37 21.80 24.83 -71.07
C GLU A 37 21.36 23.85 -72.15
N GLN A 38 21.92 23.95 -73.36
CA GLN A 38 21.59 23.10 -74.51
C GLN A 38 22.47 21.84 -74.55
N ARG A 39 21.84 20.68 -74.74
CA ARG A 39 22.52 19.41 -75.02
C ARG A 39 22.14 18.94 -76.42
N VAL A 40 23.13 18.87 -77.31
CA VAL A 40 22.95 18.40 -78.71
C VAL A 40 23.13 16.88 -78.75
N LEU A 41 22.19 16.18 -79.37
CA LEU A 41 22.22 14.73 -79.55
C LEU A 41 22.08 14.36 -81.02
N PHE A 42 22.87 13.37 -81.42
CA PHE A 42 22.79 12.72 -82.72
C PHE A 42 22.88 11.21 -82.54
N GLY A 43 21.97 10.44 -83.16
CA GLY A 43 21.95 8.98 -83.04
C GLY A 43 21.82 8.45 -81.61
N GLY A 44 21.24 9.23 -80.69
CA GLY A 44 21.12 8.89 -79.27
C GLY A 44 22.36 9.17 -78.43
N ARG A 45 23.45 9.68 -79.02
CA ARG A 45 24.66 10.11 -78.32
C ARG A 45 24.69 11.63 -78.17
N GLN A 46 25.09 12.13 -77.00
CA GLN A 46 25.38 13.54 -76.80
C GLN A 46 26.70 13.92 -77.46
N LEU A 47 26.71 15.00 -78.23
CA LEU A 47 27.91 15.56 -78.84
C LEU A 47 28.49 16.67 -77.95
N GLU A 48 29.82 16.75 -77.93
CA GLU A 48 30.57 17.78 -77.19
C GLU A 48 30.84 19.00 -78.08
N GLU A 49 31.00 20.18 -77.48
CA GLU A 49 31.00 21.48 -78.19
C GLU A 49 32.09 21.60 -79.25
N GLU A 50 33.25 21.01 -79.00
CA GLU A 50 34.45 21.06 -79.86
C GLU A 50 34.38 20.08 -81.04
N GLN A 51 33.38 19.18 -81.06
CA GLN A 51 33.27 18.18 -82.11
C GLN A 51 32.75 18.79 -83.40
N ARG A 52 33.38 18.42 -84.51
CA ARG A 52 32.90 18.79 -85.86
C ARG A 52 31.77 17.87 -86.28
N LEU A 53 30.81 18.43 -87.02
CA LEU A 53 29.61 17.70 -87.47
C LEU A 53 29.97 16.53 -88.41
N ASP A 54 30.89 16.74 -89.34
CA ASP A 54 31.41 15.70 -90.25
C ASP A 54 32.03 14.50 -89.49
N ALA A 55 32.89 14.79 -88.51
CA ALA A 55 33.53 13.77 -87.67
C ALA A 55 32.53 12.99 -86.80
N CYS A 56 31.35 13.57 -86.52
CA CYS A 56 30.27 12.90 -85.79
C CYS A 56 29.32 12.11 -86.69
N GLY A 57 29.58 12.05 -88.00
CA GLY A 57 28.73 11.36 -88.98
C GLY A 57 27.45 12.12 -89.34
N VAL A 58 27.40 13.43 -89.08
CA VAL A 58 26.27 14.29 -89.46
C VAL A 58 26.47 14.70 -90.93
N SER A 59 25.66 14.14 -91.82
CA SER A 59 25.60 14.50 -93.23
C SER A 59 24.51 15.54 -93.51
N ASP A 60 24.44 16.02 -94.75
CA ASP A 60 23.25 16.71 -95.22
C ASP A 60 21.99 15.87 -94.99
N ASP A 61 20.90 16.56 -94.64
CA ASP A 61 19.59 16.04 -94.24
C ASP A 61 19.54 15.26 -92.92
N SER A 62 20.63 15.28 -92.16
CA SER A 62 20.67 14.70 -90.81
C SER A 62 19.76 15.45 -89.84
N GLN A 63 19.22 14.71 -88.85
CA GLN A 63 18.39 15.24 -87.78
C GLN A 63 19.14 15.26 -86.44
N LEU A 64 19.34 16.45 -85.89
CA LEU A 64 19.90 16.68 -84.55
C LEU A 64 18.77 16.97 -83.57
N TYR A 65 18.94 16.55 -82.32
CA TYR A 65 18.01 16.86 -81.24
C TYR A 65 18.69 17.74 -80.21
N ILE A 66 18.05 18.82 -79.78
CA ILE A 66 18.54 19.64 -78.68
C ILE A 66 17.58 19.51 -77.50
N LEU A 67 18.11 19.06 -76.38
CA LEU A 67 17.40 18.90 -75.11
C LEU A 67 17.98 19.86 -74.07
N MET A 68 17.11 20.41 -73.22
CA MET A 68 17.52 21.23 -72.08
C MET A 68 18.20 20.41 -71.00
N ARG A 69 19.23 20.97 -70.37
CA ARG A 69 19.88 20.40 -69.19
C ARG A 69 18.93 20.44 -68.00
N LEU A 70 18.54 19.28 -67.47
CA LEU A 70 17.70 19.20 -66.29
C LEU A 70 18.52 19.48 -65.02
N LEU A 71 18.18 20.56 -64.30
CA LEU A 71 18.67 20.84 -62.95
C LEU A 71 17.96 19.89 -61.96
N GLY A 72 18.53 18.70 -61.72
CA GLY A 72 17.90 17.62 -60.95
C GLY A 72 17.15 18.06 -59.69
N GLY A 73 15.90 17.61 -59.53
CA GLY A 73 15.02 18.01 -58.42
C GLY A 73 15.43 17.38 -57.08
N ALA A 74 15.69 18.22 -56.07
CA ALA A 74 15.97 17.77 -54.71
C ALA A 74 14.75 17.09 -54.06
N LYS A 75 14.92 15.86 -53.54
CA LYS A 75 13.87 15.13 -52.79
C LYS A 75 13.54 15.83 -51.47
N LYS A 76 12.48 16.66 -51.46
CA LYS A 76 11.89 17.20 -50.21
C LYS A 76 11.36 16.06 -49.32
N ARG A 77 12.06 15.73 -48.23
CA ARG A 77 11.53 14.86 -47.16
C ARG A 77 10.33 15.55 -46.51
N LYS A 78 9.10 15.08 -46.80
CA LYS A 78 7.89 15.54 -46.11
C LYS A 78 8.01 15.23 -44.61
N LYS A 79 7.97 16.27 -43.77
CA LYS A 79 7.90 16.14 -42.30
C LYS A 79 6.59 15.45 -41.96
N LYS A 80 6.65 14.27 -41.34
CA LYS A 80 5.45 13.56 -40.88
C LYS A 80 4.83 14.33 -39.71
N THR A 81 3.63 14.87 -39.90
CA THR A 81 2.85 15.49 -38.82
C THR A 81 2.17 14.38 -38.01
N TYR A 82 2.60 14.18 -36.77
CA TYR A 82 2.00 13.20 -35.87
C TYR A 82 0.78 13.82 -35.19
N THR A 83 -0.41 13.29 -35.47
CA THR A 83 -1.68 13.73 -34.87
C THR A 83 -1.95 13.14 -33.49
N LYS A 84 -1.29 12.02 -33.12
CA LYS A 84 -1.50 11.35 -31.83
C LYS A 84 -0.42 11.77 -30.82
N PRO A 85 -0.81 12.04 -29.55
CA PRO A 85 0.16 12.35 -28.51
C PRO A 85 1.12 11.17 -28.31
N LYS A 86 2.42 11.49 -28.17
CA LYS A 86 3.48 10.49 -28.05
C LYS A 86 3.30 9.69 -26.76
N LYS A 87 3.24 8.35 -26.89
CA LYS A 87 3.18 7.45 -25.73
C LYS A 87 4.40 7.68 -24.83
N GLN A 88 4.16 8.13 -23.60
CA GLN A 88 5.21 8.18 -22.59
C GLN A 88 5.56 6.74 -22.18
N LYS A 89 6.84 6.38 -22.31
CA LYS A 89 7.32 5.04 -21.94
C LYS A 89 7.42 4.93 -20.41
N HIS A 90 7.04 3.77 -19.87
CA HIS A 90 7.23 3.47 -18.45
C HIS A 90 8.71 3.54 -18.09
N LYS A 91 9.04 4.28 -17.02
CA LYS A 91 10.40 4.39 -16.49
C LYS A 91 10.51 3.45 -15.28
N HIS A 92 11.44 2.50 -15.34
CA HIS A 92 11.69 1.60 -14.20
C HIS A 92 12.22 2.37 -12.99
N LYS A 93 11.58 2.18 -11.84
CA LYS A 93 12.03 2.76 -10.57
C LYS A 93 13.29 2.05 -10.07
N LYS A 94 14.44 2.72 -10.15
CA LYS A 94 15.71 2.24 -9.58
C LYS A 94 15.67 2.42 -8.06
N VAL A 95 15.80 1.32 -7.32
CA VAL A 95 15.89 1.32 -5.85
C VAL A 95 17.22 0.70 -5.47
N LYS A 96 18.13 1.50 -4.92
CA LYS A 96 19.43 1.02 -4.44
C LYS A 96 19.22 -0.05 -3.36
N LEU A 97 19.99 -1.14 -3.43
CA LEU A 97 20.04 -2.20 -2.42
C LEU A 97 18.66 -2.74 -1.98
N ARG A 98 17.74 -2.93 -2.94
CA ARG A 98 16.37 -3.40 -2.67
C ARG A 98 16.32 -4.70 -1.84
N VAL A 99 17.29 -5.59 -2.02
CA VAL A 99 17.36 -6.90 -1.34
C VAL A 99 17.49 -6.76 0.18
N LEU A 100 18.19 -5.73 0.67
CA LEU A 100 18.36 -5.51 2.11
C LEU A 100 17.02 -5.26 2.83
N LYS A 101 16.02 -4.73 2.11
CA LYS A 101 14.67 -4.52 2.66
C LYS A 101 13.91 -5.83 2.94
N PHE A 102 14.43 -6.98 2.51
CA PHE A 102 13.80 -8.28 2.71
C PHE A 102 14.33 -8.99 3.95
N TYR A 103 15.34 -8.43 4.61
CA TYR A 103 15.96 -8.99 5.79
C TYR A 103 15.92 -7.99 6.93
N LYS A 104 15.87 -8.49 8.16
CA LYS A 104 16.07 -7.71 9.38
C LYS A 104 17.15 -8.42 10.20
N VAL A 105 18.15 -7.69 10.65
CA VAL A 105 19.16 -8.19 11.58
C VAL A 105 18.72 -7.77 12.97
N ASP A 106 18.60 -8.73 13.89
CA ASP A 106 18.33 -8.46 15.29
C ASP A 106 19.62 -8.05 16.01
N ASP A 107 19.51 -7.41 17.18
CA ASP A 107 20.66 -6.92 17.97
C ASP A 107 21.62 -8.06 18.41
N SER A 108 21.15 -9.32 18.36
CA SER A 108 21.93 -10.54 18.59
C SER A 108 22.69 -11.05 17.35
N GLY A 109 22.65 -10.32 16.23
CA GLY A 109 23.28 -10.70 14.96
C GLY A 109 22.49 -11.71 14.13
N LYS A 110 21.28 -12.11 14.57
CA LYS A 110 20.43 -13.08 13.88
C LYS A 110 19.68 -12.44 12.71
N VAL A 111 19.72 -13.07 11.54
CA VAL A 111 19.07 -12.54 10.32
C VAL A 111 17.68 -13.16 10.13
N GLN A 112 16.63 -12.35 10.22
CA GLN A 112 15.25 -12.72 9.93
C GLN A 112 14.84 -12.33 8.51
N ARG A 113 14.07 -13.19 7.83
CA ARG A 113 13.45 -12.91 6.52
C ARG A 113 12.09 -12.24 6.69
N LEU A 114 11.88 -11.10 6.05
CA LEU A 114 10.63 -10.32 6.13
C LEU A 114 9.58 -10.71 5.10
N ARG A 115 9.96 -11.44 4.04
CA ARG A 115 9.05 -11.85 2.95
C ARG A 115 8.90 -13.36 2.86
N LYS A 116 7.72 -13.80 2.42
CA LYS A 116 7.45 -15.21 2.13
C LYS A 116 8.29 -15.68 0.95
N VAL A 117 8.80 -16.89 1.04
CA VAL A 117 9.45 -17.60 -0.06
C VAL A 117 8.37 -18.26 -0.90
N CYS A 118 8.53 -18.25 -2.22
CA CYS A 118 7.61 -18.92 -3.13
C CYS A 118 7.79 -20.45 -3.01
N PRO A 119 6.71 -21.22 -2.72
CA PRO A 119 6.81 -22.67 -2.57
C PRO A 119 7.13 -23.39 -3.88
N GLN A 120 6.70 -22.87 -5.02
CA GLN A 120 6.98 -23.47 -6.33
C GLN A 120 8.40 -23.15 -6.85
N CYS A 121 8.91 -21.96 -6.54
CA CYS A 121 10.20 -21.49 -7.04
C CYS A 121 11.39 -21.82 -6.12
N GLY A 122 11.11 -22.24 -4.88
CA GLY A 122 12.13 -22.60 -3.92
C GLY A 122 12.78 -21.43 -3.16
N PRO A 123 13.74 -21.74 -2.27
CA PRO A 123 14.41 -20.77 -1.42
C PRO A 123 15.14 -19.68 -2.22
N GLY A 124 15.15 -18.45 -1.68
CA GLY A 124 15.76 -17.28 -2.31
C GLY A 124 14.81 -16.47 -3.20
N ILE A 125 13.66 -17.04 -3.60
CA ILE A 125 12.66 -16.33 -4.41
C ILE A 125 11.56 -15.75 -3.53
N PHE A 126 11.72 -14.47 -3.19
CA PHE A 126 10.79 -13.75 -2.34
C PHE A 126 9.55 -13.28 -3.10
N MET A 127 8.38 -13.53 -2.51
CA MET A 127 7.12 -13.04 -3.03
C MET A 127 6.89 -11.57 -2.64
N ALA A 128 6.34 -10.78 -3.55
CA ALA A 128 5.90 -9.41 -3.31
C ALA A 128 4.65 -9.40 -2.42
N THR A 129 4.70 -8.63 -1.34
CA THR A 129 3.54 -8.43 -0.45
C THR A 129 2.77 -7.20 -0.89
N HIS A 130 1.54 -7.42 -1.35
CA HIS A 130 0.55 -6.38 -1.62
C HIS A 130 -0.49 -6.34 -0.47
N PHE A 131 -1.39 -5.35 -0.50
CA PHE A 131 -2.39 -5.18 0.56
C PHE A 131 -3.33 -6.39 0.71
N ASN A 132 -3.69 -7.06 -0.40
CA ASN A 132 -4.63 -8.18 -0.43
C ASN A 132 -4.02 -9.53 -0.83
N ARG A 133 -2.76 -9.55 -1.26
CA ARG A 133 -2.15 -10.76 -1.83
C ARG A 133 -0.64 -10.82 -1.66
N VAL A 134 -0.10 -12.00 -1.87
CA VAL A 134 1.31 -12.29 -1.94
C VAL A 134 1.59 -12.90 -3.32
N TYR A 135 2.45 -12.25 -4.11
CA TYR A 135 2.64 -12.54 -5.52
C TYR A 135 4.09 -12.90 -5.83
N CYS A 136 4.33 -14.03 -6.49
CA CYS A 136 5.64 -14.41 -6.98
C CYS A 136 5.92 -13.72 -8.32
N GLY A 137 6.96 -12.91 -8.39
CA GLY A 137 7.36 -12.26 -9.65
C GLY A 137 7.99 -13.19 -10.69
N LYS A 138 8.35 -14.43 -10.33
CA LYS A 138 8.98 -15.41 -11.23
C LYS A 138 7.97 -16.38 -11.84
N CYS A 139 7.17 -17.07 -11.02
CA CYS A 139 6.18 -18.05 -11.50
C CYS A 139 4.73 -17.53 -11.52
N HIS A 140 4.51 -16.25 -11.21
CA HIS A 140 3.19 -15.63 -11.15
C HIS A 140 2.22 -16.20 -10.09
N LEU A 141 2.66 -17.16 -9.27
CA LEU A 141 1.87 -17.71 -8.16
C LEU A 141 1.38 -16.60 -7.24
N THR A 142 0.07 -16.58 -7.02
CA THR A 142 -0.60 -15.59 -6.20
C THR A 142 -1.37 -16.25 -5.07
N TYR A 143 -1.03 -15.92 -3.83
CA TYR A 143 -1.87 -16.21 -2.67
C TYR A 143 -2.67 -14.97 -2.31
N VAL A 144 -3.98 -15.07 -2.34
CA VAL A 144 -4.87 -14.04 -1.78
C VAL A 144 -5.10 -14.38 -0.32
N TYR A 145 -5.10 -13.37 0.57
CA TYR A 145 -5.51 -13.62 1.94
C TYR A 145 -7.00 -13.99 1.92
N SER A 146 -7.32 -15.23 2.29
CA SER A 146 -8.70 -15.70 2.43
C SER A 146 -9.47 -14.78 3.38
N THR A 147 -10.42 -14.02 2.83
CA THR A 147 -11.47 -13.30 3.58
C THR A 147 -12.71 -14.17 3.80
N THR A 148 -12.74 -15.38 3.23
CA THR A 148 -13.88 -16.30 3.29
C THR A 148 -14.02 -16.84 4.72
N GLY A 149 -14.94 -16.22 5.47
CA GLY A 149 -15.38 -16.62 6.81
C GLY A 149 -15.73 -15.46 7.73
N TRP A 150 -15.06 -14.30 7.62
CA TRP A 150 -15.12 -13.25 8.65
C TRP A 150 -15.42 -11.82 8.13
N GLY A 151 -15.88 -11.70 6.88
CA GLY A 151 -16.28 -10.42 6.27
C GLY A 151 -15.13 -9.55 5.77
N PHE A 152 -15.41 -8.27 5.52
CA PHE A 152 -14.40 -7.29 5.10
C PHE A 152 -13.47 -6.89 6.26
N LEU A 153 -12.31 -6.31 5.94
CA LEU A 153 -11.34 -5.90 6.94
C LEU A 153 -11.48 -4.42 7.28
N LEU A 154 -11.73 -4.12 8.56
CA LEU A 154 -11.74 -2.76 9.10
C LEU A 154 -10.32 -2.28 9.41
N PRO A 155 -10.02 -0.98 9.22
CA PRO A 155 -8.78 -0.38 9.73
C PRO A 155 -8.66 -0.62 11.24
N SER A 156 -7.49 -1.07 11.68
CA SER A 156 -7.28 -1.49 13.08
C SER A 156 -7.63 -0.40 14.10
N LYS A 157 -7.22 0.86 13.86
CA LYS A 157 -7.57 1.98 14.74
C LYS A 157 -9.08 2.22 14.83
N LEU A 158 -9.78 2.19 13.69
CA LEU A 158 -11.23 2.36 13.66
C LEU A 158 -11.91 1.25 14.45
N ALA A 159 -11.50 0.00 14.22
CA ALA A 159 -12.05 -1.15 14.93
C ALA A 159 -11.86 -1.03 16.45
N TRP A 160 -10.66 -0.68 16.91
CA TRP A 160 -10.38 -0.53 18.35
C TRP A 160 -11.14 0.61 19.01
N ILE A 161 -11.30 1.76 18.34
CA ILE A 161 -12.06 2.90 18.89
C ILE A 161 -13.55 2.55 19.00
N THR A 162 -14.12 1.82 18.06
CA THR A 162 -15.57 1.62 17.99
C THR A 162 -16.08 0.30 18.56
N GLN A 163 -15.22 -0.72 18.71
CA GLN A 163 -15.67 -2.03 19.21
C GLN A 163 -16.02 -2.00 20.71
N GLU A 164 -15.30 -1.22 21.52
CA GLU A 164 -15.46 -1.20 22.98
C GLU A 164 -16.24 0.03 23.48
N LEU A 165 -16.34 1.08 22.65
CA LEU A 165 -17.05 2.35 22.92
C LEU A 165 -18.42 2.17 23.56
N TRP A 166 -19.15 1.12 23.18
CA TRP A 166 -20.51 0.88 23.67
C TRP A 166 -20.56 0.56 25.17
N SER A 167 -19.50 0.00 25.74
CA SER A 167 -19.40 -0.24 27.18
C SER A 167 -19.32 1.06 27.98
N PHE A 168 -18.82 2.17 27.40
CA PHE A 168 -18.91 3.50 27.99
C PHE A 168 -20.20 4.24 27.59
N ALA A 169 -20.53 4.22 26.29
CA ALA A 169 -21.62 5.01 25.73
C ALA A 169 -23.00 4.58 26.24
N VAL A 170 -23.25 3.27 26.39
CA VAL A 170 -24.54 2.78 26.89
C VAL A 170 -24.83 3.28 28.32
N PRO A 171 -23.92 3.09 29.30
CA PRO A 171 -24.12 3.71 30.61
C PRO A 171 -24.25 5.23 30.55
N ALA A 172 -23.39 5.92 29.81
CA ALA A 172 -23.38 7.38 29.76
C ALA A 172 -24.71 7.94 29.21
N LEU A 173 -25.24 7.35 28.13
CA LEU A 173 -26.51 7.74 27.53
C LEU A 173 -27.68 7.41 28.45
N TRP A 174 -27.68 6.25 29.11
CA TRP A 174 -28.75 5.91 30.05
C TRP A 174 -28.77 6.90 31.23
N LEU A 175 -27.62 7.15 31.85
CA LEU A 175 -27.51 8.05 33.00
C LEU A 175 -27.93 9.49 32.68
N THR A 176 -27.73 9.95 31.44
CA THR A 176 -28.01 11.34 31.04
C THR A 176 -29.41 11.55 30.44
N LEU A 177 -29.96 10.55 29.73
CA LEU A 177 -31.18 10.72 28.94
C LEU A 177 -32.38 9.90 29.42
N ALA A 178 -32.16 8.83 30.19
CA ALA A 178 -33.20 7.84 30.49
C ALA A 178 -33.31 7.43 31.96
N ALA A 179 -32.38 7.83 32.82
CA ALA A 179 -32.38 7.46 34.22
C ALA A 179 -33.46 8.23 35.00
N THR A 180 -34.30 7.51 35.74
CA THR A 180 -35.32 8.12 36.60
C THR A 180 -34.70 8.63 37.91
N PRO A 181 -35.35 9.58 38.62
CA PRO A 181 -34.85 10.08 39.91
C PRO A 181 -34.58 8.96 40.93
N ALA A 182 -35.46 7.96 41.01
CA ALA A 182 -35.29 6.82 41.91
C ALA A 182 -34.08 5.94 41.54
N GLN A 183 -33.81 5.76 40.24
CA GLN A 183 -32.62 5.04 39.78
C GLN A 183 -31.32 5.79 40.13
N LEU A 184 -31.33 7.12 39.98
CA LEU A 184 -30.19 7.96 40.33
C LEU A 184 -29.93 7.98 41.84
N GLU A 185 -30.98 7.96 42.66
CA GLU A 185 -30.84 7.87 44.12
C GLU A 185 -30.19 6.55 44.56
N ARG A 186 -30.59 5.43 43.95
CA ARG A 186 -29.93 4.12 44.16
C ARG A 186 -28.47 4.15 43.74
N LEU A 187 -28.14 4.77 42.60
CA LEU A 187 -26.77 4.90 42.13
C LEU A 187 -25.90 5.76 43.06
N ARG A 188 -26.46 6.82 43.65
CA ARG A 188 -25.73 7.74 44.54
C ARG A 188 -25.24 7.09 45.84
N GLN A 189 -25.67 5.87 46.14
CA GLN A 189 -25.13 5.12 47.28
C GLN A 189 -23.61 4.93 47.12
N PRO A 190 -22.81 5.09 48.20
CA PRO A 190 -21.35 5.17 48.10
C PRO A 190 -20.68 4.05 47.30
N ALA A 191 -21.05 2.79 47.56
CA ALA A 191 -20.47 1.66 46.86
C ALA A 191 -20.96 1.57 45.39
N ASN A 192 -22.23 1.86 45.12
CA ASN A 192 -22.80 1.80 43.78
C ASN A 192 -22.16 2.87 42.87
N ALA A 193 -22.06 4.10 43.35
CA ALA A 193 -21.44 5.21 42.65
C ALA A 193 -19.97 4.91 42.34
N LEU A 194 -19.22 4.42 43.33
CA LEU A 194 -17.83 4.05 43.17
C LEU A 194 -17.66 2.95 42.10
N LEU A 195 -18.41 1.87 42.19
CA LEU A 195 -18.22 0.71 41.30
C LEU A 195 -18.59 1.02 39.85
N LEU A 196 -19.67 1.77 39.62
CA LEU A 196 -20.00 2.23 38.27
C LEU A 196 -18.97 3.24 37.76
N ALA A 197 -18.46 4.13 38.61
CA ALA A 197 -17.39 5.06 38.22
C ALA A 197 -16.11 4.31 37.82
N LEU A 198 -15.69 3.27 38.55
CA LEU A 198 -14.52 2.45 38.18
C LEU A 198 -14.71 1.77 36.82
N PHE A 199 -15.91 1.23 36.57
CA PHE A 199 -16.27 0.66 35.27
C PHE A 199 -16.15 1.70 34.14
N LEU A 200 -16.66 2.92 34.35
CA LEU A 200 -16.56 4.00 33.37
C LEU A 200 -15.12 4.50 33.18
N VAL A 201 -14.32 4.57 34.24
CA VAL A 201 -12.90 4.97 34.15
C VAL A 201 -12.10 3.97 33.34
N HIS A 202 -12.34 2.66 33.54
CA HIS A 202 -11.73 1.62 32.70
C HIS A 202 -12.04 1.87 31.23
N TYR A 203 -13.33 1.97 30.88
CA TYR A 203 -13.74 2.10 29.48
C TYR A 203 -13.39 3.47 28.89
N LEU A 204 -13.35 4.54 29.68
CA LEU A 204 -12.83 5.83 29.23
C LEU A 204 -11.37 5.72 28.79
N HIS A 205 -10.53 5.05 29.59
CA HIS A 205 -9.15 4.80 29.19
C HIS A 205 -9.07 3.84 27.99
N ARG A 206 -9.83 2.75 28.01
CA ARG A 206 -9.78 1.69 26.98
C ARG A 206 -10.31 2.15 25.61
N ASP A 207 -11.32 3.00 25.57
CA ASP A 207 -11.99 3.45 24.34
C ASP A 207 -11.31 4.67 23.73
N PHE A 208 -10.87 5.60 24.57
CA PHE A 208 -10.38 6.90 24.10
C PHE A 208 -8.86 7.04 24.22
N ILE A 209 -8.23 6.53 25.28
CA ILE A 209 -6.79 6.77 25.50
C ILE A 209 -5.96 5.68 24.81
N PHE A 210 -6.26 4.42 25.06
CA PHE A 210 -5.49 3.29 24.53
C PHE A 210 -5.43 3.24 22.99
N PRO A 211 -6.56 3.34 22.24
CA PRO A 211 -6.56 3.19 20.78
C PRO A 211 -5.90 4.37 20.06
N LEU A 212 -5.83 5.54 20.70
CA LEU A 212 -5.08 6.67 20.17
C LEU A 212 -3.57 6.46 20.28
N ARG A 213 -3.11 5.69 21.28
CA ARG A 213 -1.69 5.42 21.56
C ARG A 213 -1.13 4.21 20.84
N ILE A 214 -1.96 3.26 20.40
CA ILE A 214 -1.46 2.05 19.69
C ILE A 214 -0.71 2.40 18.38
N ARG A 215 0.46 1.79 18.21
CA ARG A 215 1.33 1.94 17.05
C ARG A 215 1.17 0.76 16.09
N GLY A 216 0.37 0.97 15.05
CA GLY A 216 0.08 -0.02 14.02
C GLY A 216 -0.85 -1.14 14.50
N GLY A 217 -1.30 -1.98 13.58
CA GLY A 217 -2.20 -3.09 13.88
C GLY A 217 -2.65 -3.75 12.60
N LYS A 218 -2.79 -5.08 12.62
CA LYS A 218 -3.39 -5.80 11.49
C LYS A 218 -4.86 -5.40 11.38
N PRO A 219 -5.40 -5.22 10.17
CA PRO A 219 -6.82 -4.99 9.98
C PRO A 219 -7.66 -6.06 10.70
N THR A 220 -8.79 -5.63 11.27
CA THR A 220 -9.68 -6.49 12.06
C THR A 220 -10.81 -6.99 11.16
N PRO A 221 -11.14 -8.29 11.16
CA PRO A 221 -12.31 -8.79 10.42
C PRO A 221 -13.63 -8.20 10.96
N PHE A 222 -14.53 -7.82 10.05
CA PHE A 222 -15.80 -7.18 10.39
C PHE A 222 -16.66 -8.00 11.36
N VAL A 223 -16.75 -9.32 11.16
CA VAL A 223 -17.56 -10.18 12.03
C VAL A 223 -17.01 -10.21 13.46
N VAL A 224 -15.67 -10.24 13.61
CA VAL A 224 -15.03 -10.18 14.94
C VAL A 224 -15.30 -8.84 15.62
N TRP A 225 -15.22 -7.75 14.86
CA TRP A 225 -15.57 -6.41 15.35
C TRP A 225 -17.03 -6.33 15.78
N LEU A 226 -17.96 -6.85 14.97
CA LEU A 226 -19.40 -6.82 15.27
C LEU A 226 -19.72 -7.63 16.53
N MET A 227 -19.13 -8.81 16.70
CA MET A 227 -19.30 -9.61 17.91
C MET A 227 -18.81 -8.87 19.16
N ALA A 228 -17.65 -8.21 19.07
CA ALA A 228 -17.11 -7.41 20.18
C ALA A 228 -18.01 -6.20 20.49
N ALA A 229 -18.50 -5.50 19.47
CA ALA A 229 -19.42 -4.37 19.65
C ALA A 229 -20.73 -4.79 20.30
N LEU A 230 -21.36 -5.87 19.82
CA LEU A 230 -22.60 -6.41 20.40
C LEU A 230 -22.40 -6.88 21.85
N PHE A 231 -21.27 -7.52 22.13
CA PHE A 231 -20.90 -7.89 23.50
C PHE A 231 -20.77 -6.64 24.39
N CYS A 232 -20.11 -5.58 23.93
CA CYS A 232 -19.93 -4.35 24.70
C CYS A 232 -21.25 -3.60 24.93
N VAL A 233 -22.15 -3.57 23.93
CA VAL A 233 -23.51 -3.04 24.11
C VAL A 233 -24.23 -3.81 25.21
N TYR A 234 -24.23 -5.15 25.13
CA TYR A 234 -24.94 -6.00 26.09
C TYR A 234 -24.31 -5.92 27.49
N ASN A 235 -22.98 -6.00 27.60
CA ASN A 235 -22.28 -5.90 28.89
C ASN A 235 -22.50 -4.52 29.52
N GLY A 236 -22.29 -3.43 28.76
CA GLY A 236 -22.55 -2.07 29.23
C GLY A 236 -24.00 -1.89 29.71
N TYR A 237 -24.97 -2.44 28.99
CA TYR A 237 -26.38 -2.47 29.41
C TYR A 237 -26.58 -3.23 30.72
N MET A 238 -26.08 -4.47 30.81
CA MET A 238 -26.28 -5.35 31.97
C MET A 238 -25.66 -4.76 33.24
N GLN A 239 -24.42 -4.24 33.16
CA GLN A 239 -23.77 -3.62 34.30
C GLN A 239 -24.52 -2.35 34.76
N THR A 240 -24.92 -1.48 33.82
CA THR A 240 -25.66 -0.26 34.16
C THR A 240 -27.01 -0.58 34.77
N ARG A 241 -27.76 -1.51 34.16
CA ARG A 241 -29.07 -1.96 34.66
C ARG A 241 -28.96 -2.45 36.10
N TYR A 242 -27.95 -3.25 36.41
CA TYR A 242 -27.75 -3.74 37.76
C TYR A 242 -27.65 -2.58 38.77
N PHE A 243 -26.77 -1.60 38.53
CA PHE A 243 -26.60 -0.47 39.48
C PHE A 243 -27.81 0.47 39.55
N LEU A 244 -28.59 0.61 38.49
CA LEU A 244 -29.77 1.47 38.46
C LEU A 244 -31.03 0.80 39.04
N VAL A 245 -31.17 -0.52 38.91
CA VAL A 245 -32.43 -1.23 39.19
C VAL A 245 -32.31 -2.25 40.31
N GLU A 246 -31.21 -3.00 40.38
CA GLU A 246 -31.09 -4.21 41.22
C GLU A 246 -30.20 -4.03 42.44
N ALA A 247 -29.14 -3.22 42.33
CA ALA A 247 -28.16 -3.03 43.39
C ALA A 247 -28.82 -2.50 44.68
N PRO A 248 -28.34 -2.86 45.88
CA PRO A 248 -28.98 -2.44 47.13
C PRO A 248 -29.23 -0.93 47.22
N THR A 249 -30.39 -0.53 47.72
CA THR A 249 -30.75 0.88 47.97
C THR A 249 -29.96 1.49 49.13
N THR A 250 -29.31 0.66 49.95
CA THR A 250 -28.33 1.06 50.96
C THR A 250 -27.04 0.30 50.68
N ALA A 251 -26.01 1.00 50.20
CA ALA A 251 -24.76 0.36 49.77
C ALA A 251 -23.53 1.10 50.35
N PRO A 252 -23.19 0.87 51.63
CA PRO A 252 -22.01 1.46 52.25
C PRO A 252 -20.73 0.78 51.72
N ILE A 253 -19.59 1.45 51.91
CA ILE A 253 -18.28 0.87 51.62
C ILE A 253 -17.97 -0.17 52.69
N THR A 254 -18.00 -1.44 52.30
CA THR A 254 -17.68 -2.58 53.19
C THR A 254 -16.23 -3.04 52.98
N PRO A 255 -15.64 -3.82 53.91
CA PRO A 255 -14.32 -4.42 53.72
C PRO A 255 -14.20 -5.24 52.43
N ARG A 256 -15.29 -5.90 52.00
CA ARG A 256 -15.35 -6.61 50.71
C ARG A 256 -15.20 -5.66 49.53
N VAL A 257 -15.90 -4.51 49.56
CA VAL A 257 -15.78 -3.48 48.52
C VAL A 257 -14.34 -2.97 48.47
N LEU A 258 -13.73 -2.68 49.63
CA LEU A 258 -12.33 -2.22 49.69
C LEU A 258 -11.35 -3.27 49.14
N ALA A 259 -11.51 -4.54 49.50
CA ALA A 259 -10.68 -5.63 48.99
C ALA A 259 -10.82 -5.77 47.47
N GLY A 260 -12.05 -5.74 46.96
CA GLY A 260 -12.30 -5.84 45.53
C GLY A 260 -11.81 -4.63 44.73
N VAL A 261 -11.97 -3.41 45.25
CA VAL A 261 -11.41 -2.18 44.65
C VAL A 261 -9.88 -2.19 44.66
N THR A 262 -9.26 -2.74 45.71
CA THR A 262 -7.80 -2.89 45.77
C THR A 262 -7.30 -3.85 44.69
N LEU A 263 -7.97 -4.99 44.51
CA LEU A 263 -7.67 -5.92 43.43
C LEU A 263 -7.93 -5.30 42.05
N TRP A 264 -9.03 -4.56 41.90
CA TRP A 264 -9.35 -3.82 40.68
C TRP A 264 -8.22 -2.85 40.31
N LEU A 265 -7.76 -2.04 41.27
CA LEU A 265 -6.71 -1.05 41.07
C LEU A 265 -5.38 -1.72 40.72
N TYR A 266 -5.00 -2.79 41.42
CA TYR A 266 -3.80 -3.57 41.09
C TYR A 266 -3.86 -4.14 39.67
N GLY A 267 -5.01 -4.72 39.29
CA GLY A 267 -5.24 -5.27 37.96
C GLY A 267 -5.14 -4.20 36.87
N TRP A 268 -5.85 -3.08 37.06
CA TRP A 268 -5.88 -1.96 36.11
C TRP A 268 -4.49 -1.34 35.93
N LEU A 269 -3.76 -1.06 37.02
CA LEU A 269 -2.39 -0.54 36.94
C LEU A 269 -1.43 -1.52 36.25
N THR A 270 -1.59 -2.82 36.49
CA THR A 270 -0.80 -3.85 35.80
C THR A 270 -1.12 -3.89 34.31
N ASN A 271 -2.39 -3.78 33.93
CA ASN A 271 -2.82 -3.70 32.52
C ASN A 271 -2.22 -2.47 31.84
N LEU A 272 -2.32 -1.29 32.48
CA LEU A 272 -1.73 -0.04 31.99
C LEU A 272 -0.22 -0.14 31.79
N GLN A 273 0.49 -0.67 32.79
CA GLN A 273 1.95 -0.85 32.71
C GLN A 273 2.32 -1.78 31.54
N ALA A 274 1.64 -2.92 31.42
CA ALA A 274 1.91 -3.90 30.39
C ALA A 274 1.62 -3.35 28.97
N ASP A 275 0.48 -2.67 28.78
CA ASP A 275 0.13 -2.05 27.51
C ASP A 275 1.12 -0.94 27.14
N ASN A 276 1.57 -0.13 28.11
CA ASN A 276 2.64 0.85 27.90
C ASN A 276 3.93 0.18 27.42
N ILE A 277 4.37 -0.91 28.04
CA ILE A 277 5.56 -1.65 27.59
C ILE A 277 5.38 -2.14 26.15
N LEU A 278 4.25 -2.75 25.83
CA LEU A 278 3.96 -3.29 24.49
C LEU A 278 3.93 -2.21 23.40
N ILE A 279 3.40 -1.03 23.71
CA ILE A 279 3.38 0.11 22.78
C ILE A 279 4.80 0.58 22.47
N HIS A 280 5.67 0.66 23.48
CA HIS A 280 7.05 1.13 23.34
C HIS A 280 7.99 0.10 22.71
N LEU A 281 7.61 -1.19 22.64
CA LEU A 281 8.39 -2.18 21.89
C LEU A 281 8.48 -1.85 20.38
N ARG A 282 7.52 -1.08 19.84
CA ARG A 282 7.52 -0.62 18.45
C ARG A 282 8.04 0.82 18.37
N LYS A 283 9.31 0.97 17.98
CA LYS A 283 9.94 2.30 17.79
C LYS A 283 9.23 3.11 16.70
N ASP A 284 8.90 2.47 15.57
CA ASP A 284 8.24 3.09 14.40
C ASP A 284 7.04 2.29 13.88
N LYS A 285 6.13 2.95 13.14
CA LYS A 285 4.98 2.32 12.46
C LYS A 285 5.40 1.21 11.47
N ASP A 286 6.63 1.27 10.97
CA ASP A 286 7.20 0.30 10.04
C ASP A 286 7.98 -0.84 10.73
N ASP A 287 8.19 -0.79 12.06
CA ASP A 287 8.83 -1.87 12.81
C ASP A 287 7.87 -3.06 12.96
N LYS A 288 7.97 -4.01 12.03
CA LYS A 288 7.16 -5.25 12.01
C LYS A 288 7.78 -6.39 12.82
N GLY A 289 8.95 -6.18 13.42
CA GLY A 289 9.64 -7.20 14.21
C GLY A 289 8.97 -7.36 15.57
N TYR A 290 8.68 -8.60 15.95
CA TYR A 290 8.24 -8.89 17.32
C TYR A 290 9.46 -8.96 18.24
N LYS A 291 9.31 -8.45 19.46
CA LYS A 291 10.34 -8.43 20.51
C LYS A 291 9.80 -9.08 21.78
N ILE A 292 10.70 -9.49 22.66
CA ILE A 292 10.34 -10.04 23.97
C ILE A 292 10.05 -8.85 24.91
N PRO A 293 8.83 -8.74 25.48
CA PRO A 293 8.53 -7.70 26.47
C PRO A 293 9.32 -7.94 27.77
N ARG A 294 9.81 -6.87 28.38
CA ARG A 294 10.61 -6.86 29.62
C ARG A 294 10.09 -5.79 30.58
N GLY A 295 10.25 -6.03 31.88
CA GLY A 295 9.82 -5.16 32.96
C GLY A 295 8.41 -5.45 33.48
N GLY A 296 8.17 -5.07 34.75
CA GLY A 296 6.89 -5.26 35.43
C GLY A 296 6.45 -6.73 35.46
N ALA A 297 5.14 -6.95 35.34
CA ALA A 297 4.56 -8.29 35.33
C ALA A 297 5.03 -9.18 34.15
N PHE A 298 5.65 -8.62 33.10
CA PHE A 298 6.19 -9.44 32.03
C PHE A 298 7.35 -10.34 32.48
N GLU A 299 8.03 -10.03 33.59
CA GLU A 299 9.07 -10.94 34.10
C GLU A 299 8.49 -12.23 34.69
N LEU A 300 7.21 -12.22 35.08
CA LEU A 300 6.52 -13.38 35.65
C LEU A 300 5.67 -14.10 34.60
N VAL A 301 4.99 -13.35 33.72
CA VAL A 301 4.02 -13.91 32.76
C VAL A 301 4.17 -13.35 31.35
N SER A 302 3.84 -14.16 30.34
CA SER A 302 3.90 -13.75 28.93
C SER A 302 2.83 -12.75 28.55
N ALA A 303 1.64 -12.86 29.14
CA ALA A 303 0.48 -12.03 28.85
C ALA A 303 0.12 -11.15 30.05
N ALA A 304 1.06 -10.30 30.47
CA ALA A 304 0.91 -9.42 31.64
C ALA A 304 -0.31 -8.49 31.58
N ASN A 305 -0.67 -7.99 30.40
CA ASN A 305 -1.86 -7.17 30.24
C ASN A 305 -3.15 -7.97 30.48
N TYR A 306 -3.21 -9.22 29.98
CA TYR A 306 -4.35 -10.11 30.24
C TYR A 306 -4.44 -10.51 31.70
N TRP A 307 -3.31 -10.76 32.38
CA TRP A 307 -3.29 -10.97 33.82
C TRP A 307 -3.91 -9.78 34.58
N GLY A 308 -3.44 -8.56 34.26
CA GLY A 308 -3.97 -7.34 34.88
C GLY A 308 -5.49 -7.23 34.70
N GLU A 309 -5.99 -7.45 33.50
CA GLU A 309 -7.43 -7.33 33.18
C GLU A 309 -8.28 -8.44 33.84
N ILE A 310 -7.74 -9.67 33.97
CA ILE A 310 -8.40 -10.75 34.71
C ILE A 310 -8.54 -10.39 36.19
N VAL A 311 -7.45 -9.91 36.82
CA VAL A 311 -7.47 -9.51 38.24
C VAL A 311 -8.36 -8.30 38.45
N GLU A 312 -8.36 -7.37 37.49
CA GLU A 312 -9.20 -6.18 37.51
C GLU A 312 -10.68 -6.56 37.63
N TRP A 313 -11.18 -7.36 36.69
CA TRP A 313 -12.59 -7.75 36.68
C TRP A 313 -12.96 -8.74 37.78
N ALA A 314 -12.03 -9.58 38.23
CA ALA A 314 -12.24 -10.41 39.43
C ALA A 314 -12.41 -9.55 40.69
N GLY A 315 -11.58 -8.50 40.86
CA GLY A 315 -11.70 -7.54 41.94
C GLY A 315 -13.02 -6.77 41.89
N TRP A 316 -13.44 -6.35 40.70
CA TRP A 316 -14.72 -5.68 40.50
C TRP A 316 -15.91 -6.57 40.85
N ALA A 317 -15.90 -7.84 40.42
CA ALA A 317 -16.94 -8.81 40.77
C ALA A 317 -17.00 -9.08 42.28
N LEU A 318 -15.84 -9.17 42.95
CA LEU A 318 -15.78 -9.28 44.41
C LEU A 318 -16.42 -8.07 45.10
N ALA A 319 -16.11 -6.86 44.64
CA ALA A 319 -16.66 -5.65 45.22
C ALA A 319 -18.17 -5.51 44.97
N ALA A 320 -18.63 -5.89 43.76
CA ALA A 320 -20.02 -5.79 43.32
C ALA A 320 -20.93 -6.92 43.80
N TRP A 321 -20.42 -7.92 44.52
CA TRP A 321 -21.22 -9.07 44.99
C TRP A 321 -22.50 -8.63 45.74
N PRO A 322 -23.68 -9.20 45.46
CA PRO A 322 -23.97 -10.40 44.67
C PRO A 322 -24.32 -10.14 43.19
N SER A 323 -23.76 -9.12 42.55
CA SER A 323 -24.00 -8.84 41.13
C SER A 323 -23.65 -10.02 40.22
N LEU A 324 -24.68 -10.71 39.71
CA LEU A 324 -24.51 -11.79 38.73
C LEU A 324 -23.91 -11.28 37.41
N PRO A 325 -24.30 -10.11 36.86
CA PRO A 325 -23.65 -9.54 35.69
C PRO A 325 -22.14 -9.30 35.88
N ALA A 326 -21.72 -8.87 37.08
CA ALA A 326 -20.31 -8.66 37.38
C ALA A 326 -19.54 -9.98 37.45
N ALA A 327 -20.09 -10.99 38.14
CA ALA A 327 -19.48 -12.31 38.23
C ALA A 327 -19.38 -12.99 36.85
N ALA A 328 -20.44 -12.90 36.04
CA ALA A 328 -20.46 -13.43 34.67
C ALA A 328 -19.40 -12.74 33.79
N PHE A 329 -19.23 -11.42 33.92
CA PHE A 329 -18.24 -10.68 33.14
C PHE A 329 -16.80 -11.01 33.55
N ALA A 330 -16.53 -11.18 34.85
CA ALA A 330 -15.23 -11.64 35.33
C ALA A 330 -14.89 -13.04 34.80
N LEU A 331 -15.85 -13.97 34.84
CA LEU A 331 -15.69 -15.32 34.30
C LEU A 331 -15.46 -15.29 32.78
N PHE A 332 -16.23 -14.49 32.05
CA PHE A 332 -16.08 -14.31 30.61
C PHE A 332 -14.69 -13.76 30.26
N THR A 333 -14.22 -12.75 30.99
CA THR A 333 -12.89 -12.16 30.81
C THR A 333 -11.81 -13.22 30.97
N PHE A 334 -11.87 -14.03 32.04
CA PHE A 334 -10.95 -15.14 32.24
C PHE A 334 -11.01 -16.16 31.09
N ALA A 335 -12.21 -16.61 30.73
CA ALA A 335 -12.42 -17.62 29.69
C ALA A 335 -11.95 -17.15 28.30
N ASN A 336 -12.00 -15.85 28.03
CA ASN A 336 -11.58 -15.29 26.74
C ASN A 336 -10.08 -14.94 26.71
N LEU A 337 -9.56 -14.31 27.77
CA LEU A 337 -8.19 -13.80 27.81
C LEU A 337 -7.17 -14.89 28.18
N ALA A 338 -7.51 -15.83 29.07
CA ALA A 338 -6.54 -16.80 29.55
C ALA A 338 -6.08 -17.79 28.45
N PRO A 339 -6.97 -18.41 27.64
CA PRO A 339 -6.56 -19.23 26.50
C PRO A 339 -5.77 -18.44 25.45
N ARG A 340 -6.12 -17.16 25.26
CA ARG A 340 -5.39 -16.26 24.35
C ARG A 340 -3.97 -16.00 24.85
N GLY A 341 -3.80 -15.80 26.16
CA GLY A 341 -2.49 -15.66 26.80
C GLY A 341 -1.64 -16.92 26.68
N ALA A 342 -2.24 -18.10 26.86
CA ALA A 342 -1.57 -19.38 26.65
C ALA A 342 -1.06 -19.54 25.20
N ARG A 343 -1.87 -19.15 24.20
CA ARG A 343 -1.44 -19.15 22.80
C ARG A 343 -0.30 -18.17 22.53
N HIS A 344 -0.30 -16.98 23.16
CA HIS A 344 0.83 -16.05 23.07
C HIS A 344 2.10 -16.65 23.67
N HIS A 345 2.00 -17.28 24.83
CA HIS A 345 3.12 -17.95 25.49
C HIS A 345 3.75 -19.02 24.60
N GLN A 346 2.94 -19.93 24.05
CA GLN A 346 3.39 -20.97 23.10
C GLN A 346 4.06 -20.35 21.87
N TRP A 347 3.48 -19.28 21.33
CA TRP A 347 4.04 -18.58 20.18
C TRP A 347 5.40 -17.93 20.51
N TYR A 348 5.55 -17.33 21.70
CA TYR A 348 6.81 -16.75 22.17
C TYR A 348 7.90 -17.82 22.33
N LEU A 349 7.58 -18.95 22.97
CA LEU A 349 8.49 -20.10 23.10
C LEU A 349 8.95 -20.62 21.73
N ALA A 350 8.02 -20.83 20.81
CA ALA A 350 8.34 -21.32 19.47
C ALA A 350 9.19 -20.34 18.67
N LYS A 351 8.93 -19.04 18.81
CA LYS A 351 9.60 -17.99 18.03
C LYS A 351 11.00 -17.66 18.54
N PHE A 352 11.14 -17.47 19.85
CA PHE A 352 12.39 -17.01 20.46
C PHE A 352 13.24 -18.15 21.03
N LYS A 353 12.67 -19.35 21.19
CA LYS A 353 13.38 -20.57 21.62
C LYS A 353 14.25 -20.29 22.86
N GLY A 354 15.56 -20.54 22.79
CA GLY A 354 16.49 -20.35 23.91
C GLY A 354 16.65 -18.91 24.39
N GLU A 355 16.24 -17.91 23.60
CA GLU A 355 16.28 -16.49 23.99
C GLU A 355 15.07 -16.10 24.88
N TYR A 356 14.02 -16.93 24.94
CA TYR A 356 12.84 -16.66 25.75
C TYR A 356 13.05 -17.08 27.23
N PRO A 357 12.66 -16.26 28.22
CA PRO A 357 12.81 -16.61 29.63
C PRO A 357 12.04 -17.86 30.02
N LYS A 358 12.76 -18.88 30.50
CA LYS A 358 12.18 -20.18 30.91
C LYS A 358 11.31 -20.09 32.18
N GLY A 359 11.55 -19.11 33.04
CA GLY A 359 10.81 -18.92 34.28
C GLY A 359 9.41 -18.29 34.11
N ARG A 360 9.10 -17.75 32.92
CA ARG A 360 7.81 -17.11 32.68
C ARG A 360 6.70 -18.13 32.54
N LYS A 361 5.55 -17.79 33.10
CA LYS A 361 4.28 -18.49 32.92
C LYS A 361 3.45 -17.81 31.83
N ALA A 362 2.33 -18.39 31.43
CA ALA A 362 1.50 -17.85 30.38
C ALA A 362 0.72 -16.62 30.86
N VAL A 363 -0.06 -16.78 31.94
CA VAL A 363 -1.05 -15.80 32.40
C VAL A 363 -1.07 -15.66 33.92
N ILE A 364 -1.01 -16.76 34.68
CA ILE A 364 -1.08 -16.74 36.15
C ILE A 364 0.36 -16.82 36.69
N PRO A 365 0.86 -15.79 37.40
CA PRO A 365 2.20 -15.80 37.95
C PRO A 365 2.47 -17.05 38.78
N PHE A 366 3.65 -17.65 38.59
CA PHE A 366 4.13 -18.86 39.28
C PHE A 366 3.33 -20.15 39.03
N LEU A 367 2.11 -20.08 38.50
CA LEU A 367 1.24 -21.22 38.28
C LEU A 367 1.19 -21.63 36.80
N TRP A 368 0.60 -20.80 35.94
CA TRP A 368 0.17 -21.19 34.58
C TRP A 368 0.53 -20.19 33.50
#